data_AF-A0A147BAI5-F1
#
_entry.id   AF-A0A147BAI5-F1
#
_cell.length_a   1.000
_cell.length_b   1.000
_cell.length_c   1.000
_cell.angle_alpha   90.00
_cell.angle_beta   90.00
_cell.angle_gamma   90.00
#
_symmetry.space_group_name_H-M   'P 1'
#
loop_
_entity.id
_entity.type
_entity.pdbx_description
1 polymer ?
#
loop_
_entity_poly.entity_id
_entity_poly.type
_entity_poly.pdbx_seq_one_letter_code
_entity_poly.pdbx_strand_id
1 'polypeptide(L)'
;WIAQLRASSAEPYGFQCAATLVARQWLVTAAHCFRDFRNAEDWVVSLNRYNNLLVDDGTVQRYMRKIVVHPDYNGFKRWNHTTPWLWRKQHDIALIQLNAPVTVTESVRTVCLPEPGFDPDAGLKCLAAGWGATLDGSEREHLREVDLPVVARNQCQEWHPEYTIADSMVCAGYEE
;
A
#
# COMPACT_ATOMS: atom_id res chain seq x y z
N TRP A 1 -5.48 -10.41 -4.55
CA TRP A 1 -5.59 -9.50 -3.39
C TRP A 1 -5.14 -8.08 -3.70
N ILE A 2 -4.32 -7.83 -4.73
CA ILE A 2 -3.86 -6.49 -5.11
C ILE A 2 -5.04 -5.66 -5.62
N ALA A 3 -5.20 -4.46 -5.08
CA ALA A 3 -6.23 -3.50 -5.44
C ALA A 3 -5.62 -2.16 -5.81
N GLN A 4 -6.21 -1.52 -6.80
CA GLN A 4 -5.87 -0.19 -7.25
C GLN A 4 -6.79 0.84 -6.58
N LEU A 5 -6.21 1.88 -5.99
CA LEU A 5 -6.94 3.03 -5.44
C LEU A 5 -6.83 4.20 -6.41
N ARG A 6 -7.98 4.68 -6.88
CA ARG A 6 -8.07 5.73 -7.88
C ARG A 6 -8.91 6.88 -7.38
N ALA A 7 -8.47 8.11 -7.65
CA ALA A 7 -9.27 9.30 -7.41
C ALA A 7 -10.33 9.44 -8.52
N SER A 8 -11.61 9.45 -8.13
CA SER A 8 -12.77 9.52 -9.03
C SER A 8 -12.73 10.75 -9.96
N SER A 9 -12.16 11.86 -9.48
CA SER A 9 -12.06 13.13 -10.22
C SER A 9 -10.97 13.17 -11.30
N ALA A 10 -10.09 12.17 -11.35
CA ALA A 10 -8.92 12.14 -12.23
C ALA A 10 -8.90 10.93 -13.18
N GLU A 11 -10.02 10.23 -13.33
CA GLU A 11 -10.14 9.10 -14.26
C GLU A 11 -9.89 9.54 -15.73
N PRO A 12 -9.17 8.76 -16.57
CA PRO A 12 -8.57 7.45 -16.31
C PRO A 12 -7.11 7.49 -15.81
N TYR A 13 -6.58 8.65 -15.41
CA TYR A 13 -5.21 8.81 -14.90
C TYR A 13 -5.16 8.89 -13.37
N GLY A 14 -6.25 8.54 -12.71
CA GLY A 14 -6.47 8.81 -11.29
C GLY A 14 -5.76 7.88 -10.32
N PHE A 15 -4.87 6.98 -10.76
CA PHE A 15 -4.14 6.10 -9.86
C PHE A 15 -3.35 6.90 -8.81
N GLN A 16 -3.65 6.69 -7.53
CA GLN A 16 -2.95 7.34 -6.43
C GLN A 16 -2.13 6.34 -5.61
N CYS A 17 -2.68 5.16 -5.35
CA CYS A 17 -2.12 4.19 -4.42
C CYS A 17 -2.58 2.76 -4.74
N ALA A 18 -1.95 1.79 -4.07
CA ALA A 18 -2.42 0.41 -4.02
C ALA A 18 -2.98 0.05 -2.64
N ALA A 19 -3.77 -1.03 -2.58
CA ALA A 19 -4.26 -1.61 -1.34
C ALA A 19 -4.30 -3.14 -1.46
N THR A 20 -4.44 -3.81 -0.32
CA THR A 20 -4.48 -5.27 -0.24
C THR A 20 -5.79 -5.72 0.37
N LEU A 21 -6.53 -6.57 -0.35
CA LEU A 21 -7.76 -7.19 0.13
C LEU A 21 -7.44 -8.24 1.21
N VAL A 22 -7.89 -8.00 2.44
CA VAL A 22 -7.66 -8.89 3.60
C VAL A 22 -8.93 -9.60 4.04
N ALA A 23 -10.10 -9.04 3.73
CA ALA A 23 -11.39 -9.70 3.87
C ALA A 23 -12.33 -9.23 2.76
N ARG A 24 -13.47 -9.91 2.57
CA ARG A 24 -14.41 -9.62 1.46
C ARG A 24 -14.87 -8.17 1.38
N GLN A 25 -14.83 -7.41 2.47
CA GLN A 25 -15.24 -6.00 2.50
C GLN A 25 -14.16 -5.08 3.08
N TRP A 26 -12.94 -5.58 3.30
CA TRP A 26 -11.88 -4.85 3.98
C TRP A 26 -10.56 -4.93 3.22
N LEU A 27 -9.95 -3.76 3.02
CA LEU A 27 -8.60 -3.63 2.51
C LEU A 27 -7.70 -2.93 3.53
N VAL A 28 -6.41 -3.24 3.46
CA VAL A 28 -5.33 -2.52 4.15
C VAL A 28 -4.56 -1.71 3.11
N THR A 29 -4.17 -0.49 3.45
CA THR A 29 -3.29 0.37 2.65
C THR A 29 -2.47 1.28 3.58
N ALA A 30 -1.63 2.14 3.01
CA ALA A 30 -0.91 3.16 3.76
C ALA A 30 -1.83 4.35 4.06
N ALA A 31 -1.67 4.96 5.24
CA ALA A 31 -2.45 6.13 5.62
C ALA A 31 -2.14 7.36 4.74
N HIS A 32 -0.90 7.49 4.27
CA HIS A 32 -0.50 8.62 3.43
C HIS A 32 -1.28 8.72 2.11
N CYS A 33 -1.88 7.63 1.64
CA CYS A 33 -2.72 7.61 0.45
C CYS A 33 -3.90 8.58 0.53
N PHE A 34 -4.38 8.88 1.75
CA PHE A 34 -5.53 9.76 1.98
C PHE A 34 -5.13 11.19 2.36
N ARG A 35 -3.91 11.62 2.04
CA ARG A 35 -3.43 12.97 2.37
C ARG A 35 -4.21 14.04 1.61
N ASP A 36 -4.34 13.85 0.30
CA ASP A 36 -4.92 14.81 -0.64
C ASP A 36 -6.41 14.56 -0.89
N PHE A 37 -6.84 13.29 -0.90
CA PHE A 37 -8.25 12.88 -1.02
C PHE A 37 -8.72 12.16 0.25
N ARG A 38 -9.50 12.86 1.07
CA ARG A 38 -9.87 12.39 2.42
C ARG A 38 -11.25 11.76 2.50
N ASN A 39 -12.15 12.08 1.57
CA ASN A 39 -13.52 11.58 1.62
C ASN A 39 -13.60 10.25 0.90
N ALA A 40 -14.36 9.29 1.43
CA ALA A 40 -14.52 7.99 0.83
C ALA A 40 -15.12 8.04 -0.59
N GLU A 41 -15.95 9.06 -0.86
CA GLU A 41 -16.61 9.30 -2.15
C GLU A 41 -15.62 9.73 -3.25
N ASP A 42 -14.44 10.23 -2.87
CA ASP A 42 -13.40 10.65 -3.81
C ASP A 42 -12.71 9.44 -4.48
N TRP A 43 -13.06 8.20 -4.11
CA TRP A 43 -12.28 7.02 -4.45
C TRP A 43 -13.07 5.90 -5.14
N VAL A 44 -12.40 5.27 -6.11
CA VAL A 44 -12.76 3.99 -6.70
C VAL A 44 -11.70 2.95 -6.35
N VAL A 45 -12.16 1.76 -5.97
CA VAL A 45 -11.31 0.58 -5.74
C VAL A 45 -11.51 -0.39 -6.89
N SER A 46 -10.42 -0.74 -7.59
CA SER A 46 -10.44 -1.74 -8.66
C SER A 46 -9.61 -2.96 -8.28
N LEU A 47 -10.19 -4.16 -8.40
CA LEU A 47 -9.52 -5.45 -8.23
C LEU A 47 -9.47 -6.18 -9.57
N ASN A 48 -8.55 -7.15 -9.69
CA ASN A 48 -8.31 -7.90 -10.92
C ASN A 48 -7.96 -6.99 -12.10
N ARG A 49 -7.00 -6.08 -11.85
CA ARG A 49 -6.41 -5.23 -12.89
C ARG A 49 -5.04 -5.77 -13.22
N TYR A 50 -4.72 -5.82 -14.50
CA TYR A 50 -3.36 -6.01 -15.01
C TYR A 50 -2.86 -4.70 -15.59
N ASN A 51 -3.68 -3.99 -16.38
CA ASN A 51 -3.34 -2.68 -16.91
C ASN A 51 -3.79 -1.55 -15.96
N ASN A 52 -2.89 -0.61 -15.66
CA ASN A 52 -3.09 0.53 -14.76
C ASN A 52 -4.01 1.60 -15.36
N LEU A 53 -4.03 1.75 -16.69
CA LEU A 53 -4.76 2.77 -17.43
C LEU A 53 -6.08 2.25 -18.01
N LEU A 54 -6.07 1.01 -18.49
CA LEU A 54 -7.22 0.37 -19.14
C LEU A 54 -7.97 -0.53 -18.17
N VAL A 55 -9.29 -0.60 -18.30
CA VAL A 55 -10.13 -1.52 -17.54
C VAL A 55 -10.05 -2.90 -18.20
N ASP A 56 -9.40 -3.85 -17.53
CA ASP A 56 -9.31 -5.24 -17.99
C ASP A 56 -10.65 -5.97 -17.86
N ASP A 57 -10.87 -6.98 -18.70
CA ASP A 57 -12.04 -7.84 -18.56
C ASP A 57 -12.06 -8.55 -17.20
N GLY A 58 -13.24 -8.65 -16.59
CA GLY A 58 -13.40 -9.17 -15.24
C GLY A 58 -12.87 -8.25 -14.12
N THR A 59 -12.55 -6.98 -14.40
CA THR A 59 -12.27 -5.99 -13.36
C THR A 59 -13.45 -5.90 -12.39
N VAL A 60 -13.17 -5.98 -11.09
CA VAL A 60 -14.17 -5.77 -10.05
C VAL A 60 -14.00 -4.37 -9.47
N GLN A 61 -14.97 -3.50 -9.75
CA GLN A 61 -15.04 -2.16 -9.16
C GLN A 61 -15.89 -2.13 -7.90
N ARG A 62 -15.42 -1.38 -6.89
CA ARG A 62 -16.10 -1.09 -5.64
C ARG A 62 -15.82 0.35 -5.21
N TYR A 63 -16.65 0.84 -4.31
CA TYR A 63 -16.49 2.17 -3.72
C TYR A 63 -16.15 2.05 -2.24
N MET A 64 -15.51 3.08 -1.70
CA MET A 64 -15.23 3.14 -0.28
C MET A 64 -16.49 3.59 0.47
N ARG A 65 -16.87 2.86 1.50
CA ARG A 65 -17.86 3.29 2.50
C ARG A 65 -17.20 4.12 3.60
N LYS A 66 -16.00 3.69 4.02
CA LYS A 66 -15.30 4.29 5.16
C LYS A 66 -13.79 4.13 4.98
N ILE A 67 -13.07 5.18 5.32
CA ILE A 67 -11.61 5.17 5.51
C ILE A 67 -11.35 5.25 7.01
N VAL A 68 -10.52 4.35 7.53
CA VAL A 68 -10.11 4.30 8.94
C VAL A 68 -8.60 4.41 9.02
N VAL A 69 -8.11 5.63 9.23
CA VAL A 69 -6.69 5.90 9.43
C VAL A 69 -6.30 5.55 10.86
N HIS A 70 -5.11 4.97 11.04
CA HIS A 70 -4.58 4.70 12.38
C HIS A 70 -4.57 5.97 13.24
N PRO A 71 -5.08 5.95 14.49
CA PRO A 71 -5.21 7.16 15.31
C PRO A 71 -3.87 7.86 15.57
N ASP A 72 -2.80 7.09 15.66
CA ASP A 72 -1.44 7.62 15.91
C ASP A 72 -0.69 8.01 14.62
N TYR A 73 -1.32 7.92 13.45
CA TYR A 73 -0.69 8.38 12.21
C TYR A 73 -0.58 9.92 12.19
N ASN A 74 0.66 10.42 12.22
CA ASN A 74 0.93 11.86 12.30
C ASN A 74 1.30 12.50 10.94
N GLY A 75 1.29 11.72 9.85
CA GLY A 75 1.72 12.21 8.53
C GLY A 75 0.85 13.31 7.92
N PHE A 76 -0.39 13.50 8.39
CA PHE A 76 -1.27 14.59 7.96
C PHE A 76 -1.01 15.93 8.65
N LYS A 77 -0.28 15.94 9.77
CA LYS A 77 0.05 17.18 10.46
C LYS A 77 1.02 18.00 9.60
N ARG A 78 0.86 19.33 9.59
CA ARG A 78 1.81 20.22 8.90
C ARG A 78 3.21 19.99 9.46
N TRP A 79 4.21 20.06 8.59
CA TRP A 79 5.59 19.96 9.03
C TRP A 79 5.90 21.06 10.03
N ASN A 80 6.56 20.70 11.12
CA ASN A 80 7.15 21.61 12.06
C ASN A 80 8.59 21.17 12.29
N HIS A 81 9.52 22.10 12.40
CA HIS A 81 10.96 21.86 12.60
C HIS A 81 11.26 21.07 13.88
N THR A 82 10.29 20.96 14.79
CA THR A 82 10.38 20.17 16.03
C THR A 82 9.88 18.73 15.89
N THR A 83 9.24 18.35 14.78
CA THR A 83 8.73 16.98 14.55
C THR A 83 9.67 16.26 13.60
N PRO A 84 10.43 15.24 14.07
CA PRO A 84 11.29 14.45 13.21
C PRO A 84 10.51 13.89 12.01
N TRP A 85 11.12 13.89 10.83
CA TRP A 85 10.47 13.37 9.61
C TRP A 85 9.94 11.95 9.79
N LEU A 86 10.65 11.14 10.58
CA LEU A 86 10.31 9.75 10.93
C LEU A 86 9.00 9.63 11.73
N TRP A 87 8.72 10.56 12.64
CA TRP A 87 7.47 10.57 13.41
C TRP A 87 6.24 10.69 12.48
N ARG A 88 6.40 11.32 11.31
CA ARG A 88 5.34 11.46 10.30
C ARG A 88 5.17 10.20 9.42
N LYS A 89 6.06 9.22 9.56
CA LYS A 89 6.06 7.95 8.81
C LYS A 89 5.66 6.76 9.67
N GLN A 90 5.63 6.91 11.00
CA GLN A 90 5.13 5.88 11.91
C GLN A 90 3.61 5.70 11.76
N HIS A 91 3.17 4.46 12.01
CA HIS A 91 1.77 4.06 11.93
C HIS A 91 1.11 4.41 10.58
N ASP A 92 1.87 4.34 9.48
CA ASP A 92 1.38 4.63 8.12
C ASP A 92 0.51 3.50 7.57
N ILE A 93 -0.62 3.27 8.24
CA ILE A 93 -1.59 2.22 7.95
C ILE A 93 -3.02 2.76 8.03
N ALA A 94 -3.86 2.33 7.10
CA ALA A 94 -5.28 2.63 7.08
C ALA A 94 -6.07 1.41 6.58
N LEU A 95 -7.31 1.31 7.07
CA LEU A 95 -8.29 0.34 6.59
C LEU A 95 -9.31 1.03 5.68
N ILE A 96 -9.70 0.32 4.64
CA ILE A 96 -10.80 0.71 3.76
C ILE A 96 -11.92 -0.29 3.96
N GLN A 97 -13.11 0.19 4.32
CA GLN A 97 -14.34 -0.59 4.26
C GLN A 97 -15.02 -0.34 2.91
N LEU A 98 -15.29 -1.41 2.15
CA LEU A 98 -16.02 -1.31 0.89
C LEU A 98 -17.51 -1.08 1.10
N ASN A 99 -18.19 -0.48 0.13
CA ASN A 99 -19.65 -0.31 0.13
C ASN A 99 -20.42 -1.63 0.10
N ALA A 100 -19.86 -2.66 -0.53
CA ALA A 100 -20.39 -4.02 -0.58
C ALA A 100 -19.25 -5.04 -0.63
N PRO A 101 -19.46 -6.28 -0.15
CA PRO A 101 -18.43 -7.31 -0.24
C PRO A 101 -18.10 -7.65 -1.71
N VAL A 102 -16.88 -8.12 -1.93
CA VAL A 102 -16.45 -8.73 -3.18
C VAL A 102 -16.64 -10.24 -3.13
N THR A 103 -16.99 -10.80 -4.28
CA THR A 103 -17.02 -12.26 -4.47
C THR A 103 -15.59 -12.75 -4.61
N VAL A 104 -15.21 -13.74 -3.81
CA VAL A 104 -13.90 -14.39 -3.94
C VAL A 104 -13.94 -15.32 -5.15
N THR A 105 -12.98 -15.17 -6.04
CA THR A 105 -12.81 -15.95 -7.26
C THR A 105 -11.35 -16.38 -7.41
N GLU A 106 -10.99 -17.01 -8.53
CA GLU A 106 -9.60 -17.33 -8.79
C GLU A 106 -8.72 -16.08 -8.90
N SER A 107 -9.22 -15.01 -9.52
CA SER A 107 -8.47 -13.75 -9.73
C SER A 107 -8.67 -12.72 -8.61
N VAL A 108 -9.73 -12.85 -7.81
CA VAL A 108 -9.99 -11.99 -6.65
C VAL A 108 -9.97 -12.81 -5.38
N ARG A 109 -8.83 -12.77 -4.67
CA ARG A 109 -8.60 -13.47 -3.40
C ARG A 109 -8.19 -12.52 -2.28
N THR A 110 -8.46 -12.91 -1.05
CA THR A 110 -7.93 -12.27 0.17
C THR A 110 -6.55 -12.83 0.48
N VAL A 111 -5.69 -12.02 1.12
CA VAL A 111 -4.43 -12.49 1.73
C VAL A 111 -4.60 -12.76 3.22
N CYS A 112 -3.77 -13.62 3.79
CA CYS A 112 -3.67 -13.80 5.24
C CYS A 112 -2.99 -12.59 5.90
N LEU A 113 -3.38 -12.27 7.12
CA LEU A 113 -2.65 -11.36 8.00
C LEU A 113 -1.75 -12.18 8.93
N PRO A 114 -0.57 -11.66 9.32
CA PRO A 114 0.27 -12.32 10.31
C PRO A 114 -0.34 -12.21 11.71
N GLU A 115 0.08 -13.09 12.61
CA GLU A 115 -0.26 -13.01 14.03
C GLU A 115 0.36 -11.77 14.69
N PRO A 116 -0.25 -11.22 15.76
CA PRO A 116 0.31 -10.11 16.50
C PRO A 116 1.74 -10.40 16.99
N GLY A 117 2.66 -9.48 16.72
CA GLY A 117 4.07 -9.61 17.11
C GLY A 117 4.92 -10.45 16.16
N PHE A 118 4.37 -10.93 15.04
CA PHE A 118 5.18 -11.52 13.98
C PHE A 118 6.22 -10.53 13.46
N ASP A 119 7.48 -10.96 13.44
CA ASP A 119 8.62 -10.22 12.92
C ASP A 119 9.36 -11.13 11.92
N PRO A 120 9.46 -10.77 10.63
CA PRO A 120 10.04 -11.67 9.64
C PRO A 120 11.57 -11.79 9.82
N ASP A 121 12.05 -13.03 9.75
CA ASP A 121 13.49 -13.31 9.81
C ASP A 121 14.26 -12.72 8.62
N ALA A 122 15.49 -12.28 8.87
CA ALA A 122 16.39 -11.82 7.81
C ALA A 122 16.63 -12.94 6.78
N GLY A 123 16.63 -12.58 5.50
CA GLY A 123 16.76 -13.51 4.38
C GLY A 123 15.44 -14.19 3.95
N LEU A 124 14.34 -14.02 4.70
CA LEU A 124 13.03 -14.44 4.25
C LEU A 124 12.70 -13.75 2.92
N LYS A 125 12.40 -14.53 1.88
CA LYS A 125 12.01 -13.98 0.57
C LYS A 125 10.57 -13.50 0.61
N CYS A 126 10.36 -12.23 0.27
CA CYS A 126 9.06 -11.60 0.14
C CYS A 126 8.83 -11.14 -1.31
N LEU A 127 7.57 -11.01 -1.69
CA LEU A 127 7.16 -10.53 -3.01
C LEU A 127 6.58 -9.12 -2.88
N ALA A 128 7.13 -8.17 -3.64
CA ALA A 128 6.52 -6.87 -3.84
C ALA A 128 5.87 -6.82 -5.22
N ALA A 129 4.62 -6.38 -5.31
CA ALA A 129 3.88 -6.32 -6.57
C ALA A 129 3.06 -5.03 -6.69
N GLY A 130 2.98 -4.48 -7.90
CA GLY A 130 2.26 -3.25 -8.18
C GLY A 130 2.55 -2.64 -9.56
N TRP A 131 2.13 -1.40 -9.76
CA TRP A 131 2.30 -0.62 -11.00
C TRP A 131 3.32 0.52 -10.81
N GLY A 132 4.33 0.30 -9.97
CA GLY A 132 5.38 1.27 -9.67
C GLY A 132 6.25 1.60 -10.88
N ALA A 133 6.94 2.74 -10.84
CA ALA A 133 7.92 3.07 -11.88
C ALA A 133 9.14 2.15 -11.78
N THR A 134 9.65 1.70 -12.93
CA THR A 134 10.95 1.03 -13.03
C THR A 134 12.08 2.03 -13.24
N LEU A 135 13.34 1.56 -13.12
CA LEU A 135 14.56 2.38 -13.19
C LEU A 135 14.71 3.13 -14.51
N ASP A 136 14.20 2.58 -15.60
CA ASP A 136 14.19 3.17 -16.94
C ASP A 136 13.05 4.20 -17.13
N GLY A 137 12.18 4.37 -16.13
CA GLY A 137 11.01 5.25 -16.19
C GLY A 137 9.91 4.76 -17.13
N SER A 138 10.16 3.72 -17.90
CA SER A 138 9.23 3.14 -18.86
C SER A 138 8.28 2.15 -18.19
N GLU A 139 7.03 2.60 -18.15
CA GLU A 139 5.82 1.80 -17.99
C GLU A 139 5.42 1.43 -16.56
N ARG A 140 4.51 2.26 -16.04
CA ARG A 140 3.58 1.95 -14.95
C ARG A 140 2.32 1.25 -15.46
N GLU A 141 2.33 0.74 -16.68
CA GLU A 141 1.12 0.29 -17.37
C GLU A 141 0.70 -1.09 -16.91
N HIS A 142 1.63 -2.01 -16.74
CA HIS A 142 1.32 -3.40 -16.41
C HIS A 142 1.71 -3.73 -14.98
N LEU A 143 0.95 -4.63 -14.36
CA LEU A 143 1.26 -5.15 -13.04
C LEU A 143 2.58 -5.92 -13.12
N ARG A 144 3.50 -5.62 -12.21
CA ARG A 144 4.81 -6.27 -12.10
C ARG A 144 5.03 -6.76 -10.67
N GLU A 145 6.00 -7.65 -10.53
CA GLU A 145 6.42 -8.19 -9.24
C GLU A 145 7.93 -8.36 -9.17
N VAL A 146 8.47 -8.36 -7.94
CA VAL A 146 9.89 -8.57 -7.66
C VAL A 146 10.05 -9.30 -6.33
N ASP A 147 10.96 -10.28 -6.30
CA ASP A 147 11.39 -10.95 -5.08
C ASP A 147 12.42 -10.10 -4.35
N LEU A 148 12.23 -9.92 -3.04
CA LEU A 148 13.11 -9.14 -2.17
C LEU A 148 13.36 -9.92 -0.87
N PRO A 149 14.62 -10.09 -0.41
CA PRO A 149 14.88 -10.66 0.89
C PRO A 149 14.62 -9.62 1.98
N VAL A 150 14.11 -10.07 3.13
CA VAL A 150 14.05 -9.26 4.35
C VAL A 150 15.47 -8.96 4.82
N VAL A 151 15.73 -7.70 5.17
CA VAL A 151 17.01 -7.21 5.67
C VAL A 151 16.90 -7.01 7.17
N ALA A 152 17.89 -7.49 7.92
CA ALA A 152 17.94 -7.30 9.36
C ALA A 152 17.93 -5.80 9.70
N ARG A 153 17.16 -5.39 10.74
CA ARG A 153 17.00 -3.95 11.07
C ARG A 153 18.33 -3.24 11.35
N ASN A 154 19.28 -3.91 12.01
CA ASN A 154 20.61 -3.36 12.25
C ASN A 154 21.36 -3.10 10.93
N GLN A 155 21.32 -4.05 10.00
CA GLN A 155 21.94 -3.88 8.68
C GLN A 155 21.26 -2.75 7.90
N CYS A 156 19.92 -2.69 7.93
CA CYS A 156 19.16 -1.61 7.30
C CYS A 156 19.51 -0.24 7.89
N GLN A 157 19.72 -0.17 9.21
CA GLN A 157 20.13 1.03 9.91
C GLN A 157 21.56 1.46 9.54
N GLU A 158 22.45 0.52 9.26
CA GLU A 158 23.81 0.80 8.75
C GLU A 158 23.79 1.35 7.32
N TRP A 159 22.92 0.82 6.46
CA TRP A 159 22.74 1.30 5.08
C TRP A 159 22.07 2.67 5.01
N HIS A 160 21.25 2.99 6.01
CA HIS A 160 20.47 4.23 6.07
C HIS A 160 20.70 5.01 7.39
N PRO A 161 21.93 5.48 7.65
CA PRO A 161 22.28 6.15 8.91
C PRO A 161 21.55 7.49 9.13
N GLU A 162 20.99 8.08 8.08
CA GLU A 162 20.21 9.32 8.12
C GLU A 162 18.78 9.13 8.67
N TYR A 163 18.29 7.89 8.74
CA TYR A 163 16.97 7.53 9.25
C TYR A 163 17.08 6.76 10.56
N THR A 164 16.03 6.78 11.38
CA THR A 164 15.88 5.87 12.52
C THR A 164 14.83 4.84 12.13
N ILE A 165 15.27 3.60 11.95
CA ILE A 165 14.38 2.49 11.60
C ILE A 165 13.60 2.07 12.85
N ALA A 166 12.29 2.32 12.87
CA ALA A 166 11.44 2.00 14.01
C ALA A 166 11.03 0.51 14.02
N ASP A 167 10.66 -0.02 15.20
CA ASP A 167 10.18 -1.41 15.34
C ASP A 167 8.92 -1.69 14.51
N SER A 168 8.12 -0.67 14.21
CA SER A 168 6.95 -0.74 13.33
C SER A 168 7.30 -0.78 11.83
N MET A 169 8.58 -0.93 11.48
CA MET A 169 9.07 -0.97 10.10
C MET A 169 9.83 -2.28 9.84
N VAL A 170 9.79 -2.70 8.58
CA VAL A 170 10.52 -3.84 8.04
C VAL A 170 11.30 -3.35 6.83
N CYS A 171 12.54 -3.82 6.68
CA CYS A 171 13.36 -3.53 5.51
C CYS A 171 13.44 -4.77 4.61
N ALA A 172 13.40 -4.56 3.30
CA ALA A 172 13.56 -5.63 2.32
C ALA A 172 14.22 -5.09 1.06
N GLY A 173 15.15 -5.85 0.48
CA GLY A 173 15.87 -5.42 -0.71
C GLY A 173 17.30 -5.96 -0.77
N TYR A 174 18.03 -5.47 -1.76
CA TYR A 174 19.44 -5.77 -1.99
C TYR A 174 20.27 -4.53 -1.69
N GLU A 175 21.55 -4.71 -1.40
CA GLU A 175 22.51 -3.61 -1.30
C GLU A 175 22.63 -2.93 -2.68
N GLU A 176 22.52 -1.60 -2.71
CA GLU A 176 22.66 -0.77 -3.93
C GLU A 176 24.12 -0.57 -4.35
#